data_AF-A0A4V3I010-F1
#
_entry.id   AF-A0A4V3I010-F1
#
_cell.length_a   1.000
_cell.length_b   1.000
_cell.length_c   1.000
_cell.angle_alpha   90.00
_cell.angle_beta   90.00
_cell.angle_gamma   90.00
#
_symmetry.space_group_name_H-M   'P 1'
#
loop_
_entity.id
_entity.type
_entity.pdbx_description
1 polymer ?
#
loop_
_entity_poly.entity_id
_entity_poly.type
_entity_poly.pdbx_seq_one_letter_code
_entity_poly.pdbx_strand_id
1 'polypeptide(L)'
;MTVTREDVLAVVQSYCDLLTTGTAAQIAELYAEDATVEDPLGADVLKGRAAIQGFYATIEPLDRHGELKLVRATNNEAAFHFELTIKHENGGMVIAPIDVMTFDDNGKISSMRAFWTQDDIKQL
;
A
#
# COMPACT_ATOMS: atom_id res chain seq x y z
N MET A 1 8.09 -23.20 -0.45
CA MET A 1 9.08 -22.39 -1.17
C MET A 1 9.17 -21.07 -0.43
N THR A 2 10.35 -20.48 -0.30
CA THR A 2 10.51 -19.17 0.36
C THR A 2 10.38 -18.09 -0.72
N VAL A 3 9.59 -17.05 -0.45
CA VAL A 3 9.44 -15.89 -1.34
C VAL A 3 10.80 -15.28 -1.69
N THR A 4 11.01 -14.92 -2.96
CA THR A 4 12.28 -14.30 -3.40
C THR A 4 12.21 -12.78 -3.33
N ARG A 5 13.37 -12.12 -3.35
CA ARG A 5 13.46 -10.67 -3.47
C ARG A 5 12.76 -10.15 -4.73
N GLU A 6 12.84 -10.89 -5.85
CA GLU A 6 12.20 -10.49 -7.10
C GLU A 6 10.67 -10.53 -6.99
N ASP A 7 10.12 -11.55 -6.32
CA ASP A 7 8.69 -11.63 -6.03
C ASP A 7 8.22 -10.45 -5.17
N VAL A 8 8.96 -10.13 -4.10
CA VAL A 8 8.67 -8.98 -3.23
C VAL A 8 8.65 -7.67 -4.02
N LEU A 9 9.64 -7.45 -4.89
CA LEU A 9 9.67 -6.25 -5.72
C LEU A 9 8.49 -6.18 -6.69
N ALA A 10 8.12 -7.31 -7.30
CA ALA A 10 6.98 -7.37 -8.20
C ALA A 10 5.66 -7.06 -7.47
N VAL A 11 5.48 -7.54 -6.23
CA VAL A 11 4.28 -7.24 -5.44
C VAL A 11 4.24 -5.77 -5.02
N VAL A 12 5.36 -5.17 -4.59
CA VAL A 12 5.42 -3.73 -4.26
C VAL A 12 5.09 -2.87 -5.46
N GLN A 13 5.61 -3.20 -6.65
CA GLN A 13 5.26 -2.49 -7.88
C GLN A 13 3.77 -2.65 -8.21
N SER A 14 3.25 -3.89 -8.16
CA SER A 14 1.84 -4.18 -8.41
C SER A 14 0.92 -3.42 -7.45
N TYR A 15 1.32 -3.31 -6.19
CA TYR A 15 0.59 -2.52 -5.19
C TYR A 15 0.46 -1.05 -5.61
N CYS A 16 1.57 -0.40 -6.00
CA CYS A 16 1.54 0.99 -6.45
C CYS A 16 0.74 1.18 -7.76
N ASP A 17 0.83 0.24 -8.69
CA ASP A 17 0.08 0.28 -9.95
C ASP A 17 -1.44 0.14 -9.71
N LEU A 18 -1.82 -0.75 -8.79
CA LEU A 18 -3.22 -0.95 -8.38
C LEU A 18 -3.74 0.22 -7.52
N LEU A 19 -2.87 0.97 -6.85
CA LEU A 19 -3.27 2.24 -6.24
C LEU A 19 -3.71 3.28 -7.28
N THR A 20 -3.27 3.16 -8.54
CA THR A 20 -3.71 4.05 -9.64
C THR A 20 -4.99 3.55 -10.29
N THR A 21 -5.04 2.27 -10.69
CA THR A 21 -6.11 1.77 -11.58
C THR A 21 -6.88 0.56 -11.05
N GLY A 22 -6.46 -0.01 -9.92
CA GLY A 22 -7.04 -1.24 -9.38
C GLY A 22 -8.39 -1.03 -8.70
N THR A 23 -9.05 -2.13 -8.38
CA THR A 23 -10.17 -2.16 -7.42
C THR A 23 -9.68 -2.48 -6.02
N ALA A 24 -10.49 -2.20 -4.99
CA ALA A 24 -10.17 -2.58 -3.62
C ALA A 24 -9.97 -4.10 -3.48
N ALA A 25 -10.73 -4.89 -4.23
CA ALA A 25 -10.60 -6.34 -4.25
C ALA A 25 -9.25 -6.79 -4.86
N GLN A 26 -8.79 -6.14 -5.94
CA GLN A 26 -7.49 -6.45 -6.54
C GLN A 26 -6.33 -6.10 -5.60
N ILE A 27 -6.41 -4.95 -4.91
CA ILE A 27 -5.40 -4.57 -3.92
C ILE A 27 -5.41 -5.56 -2.75
N ALA A 28 -6.59 -5.88 -2.21
CA ALA A 28 -6.74 -6.81 -1.09
C ALA A 28 -6.26 -8.24 -1.43
N GLU A 29 -6.34 -8.66 -2.69
CA GLU A 29 -5.81 -9.94 -3.14
C GLU A 29 -4.29 -10.03 -3.02
N LEU A 30 -3.55 -8.92 -2.95
CA LEU A 30 -2.11 -8.95 -2.66
C LEU A 30 -1.80 -9.38 -1.21
N TYR A 31 -2.78 -9.27 -0.30
CA TYR A 31 -2.62 -9.53 1.13
C TYR A 31 -2.96 -10.98 1.51
N ALA A 32 -2.28 -11.51 2.52
CA ALA A 32 -2.64 -12.76 3.16
C ALA A 32 -4.03 -12.65 3.81
N GLU A 33 -4.70 -13.79 4.05
CA GLU A 33 -6.07 -13.79 4.58
C GLU A 33 -6.17 -13.14 5.97
N ASP A 34 -5.13 -13.30 6.79
CA ASP A 34 -4.99 -12.80 8.15
C ASP A 34 -4.05 -11.58 8.26
N ALA A 35 -3.70 -10.95 7.13
CA ALA A 35 -2.76 -9.85 7.09
C ALA A 35 -3.21 -8.64 7.92
N THR A 36 -2.24 -7.79 8.29
CA THR A 36 -2.51 -6.56 9.03
C THR A 36 -2.10 -5.30 8.27
N VAL A 37 -2.88 -4.24 8.42
CA VAL A 37 -2.55 -2.89 7.89
C VAL A 37 -2.64 -1.87 9.02
N GLU A 38 -1.60 -1.06 9.16
CA GLU A 38 -1.55 0.09 10.07
C GLU A 38 -1.18 1.34 9.25
N ASP A 39 -2.19 2.14 8.90
CA ASP A 39 -2.05 3.26 7.97
C ASP A 39 -2.92 4.46 8.40
N PRO A 40 -2.31 5.58 8.88
CA PRO A 40 -0.89 5.73 9.20
C PRO A 40 -0.48 4.96 10.47
N LEU A 41 0.82 4.83 10.70
CA LEU A 41 1.38 4.29 11.95
C LEU A 41 0.80 5.02 13.19
N GLY A 42 0.32 4.27 14.18
CA GLY A 42 -0.37 4.76 15.37
C GLY A 42 -1.91 4.75 15.25
N ALA A 43 -2.47 4.44 14.08
CA ALA A 43 -3.89 4.20 13.90
C ALA A 43 -4.31 2.79 14.38
N ASP A 44 -5.63 2.54 14.38
CA ASP A 44 -6.15 1.20 14.66
C ASP A 44 -5.70 0.20 13.58
N VAL A 45 -5.14 -0.92 14.03
CA VAL A 45 -4.66 -1.97 13.13
C VAL A 45 -5.84 -2.73 12.51
N LEU A 46 -5.96 -2.65 11.18
CA LEU A 46 -6.87 -3.47 10.41
C LEU A 46 -6.37 -4.91 10.38
N LYS A 47 -7.28 -5.88 10.54
CA LYS A 47 -6.95 -7.31 10.58
C LYS A 47 -7.79 -8.09 9.59
N GLY A 48 -7.12 -8.84 8.73
CA GLY A 48 -7.70 -9.72 7.74
C GLY A 48 -8.09 -9.03 6.44
N ARG A 49 -8.08 -9.80 5.35
CA ARG A 49 -8.28 -9.31 3.98
C ARG A 49 -9.60 -8.54 3.80
N ALA A 50 -10.67 -8.95 4.47
CA ALA A 50 -11.96 -8.27 4.37
C ALA A 50 -11.93 -6.82 4.92
N ALA A 51 -11.25 -6.60 6.06
CA ALA A 51 -11.09 -5.26 6.62
C ALA A 51 -10.19 -4.38 5.72
N ILE A 52 -9.13 -4.98 5.18
CA ILE A 52 -8.21 -4.32 4.25
C ILE A 52 -8.93 -3.93 2.94
N GLN A 53 -9.77 -4.80 2.40
CA GLN A 53 -10.61 -4.48 1.24
C GLN A 53 -11.56 -3.32 1.55
N GLY A 54 -12.21 -3.33 2.72
CA GLY A 54 -13.08 -2.23 3.15
C GLY A 54 -12.33 -0.89 3.23
N PHE A 55 -11.08 -0.91 3.67
CA PHE A 55 -10.21 0.27 3.70
C PHE A 55 -9.91 0.80 2.29
N TYR A 56 -9.44 -0.03 1.36
CA TYR A 56 -9.15 0.41 -0.01
C TYR A 56 -10.40 0.83 -0.80
N ALA A 57 -11.58 0.31 -0.45
CA ALA A 57 -12.84 0.72 -1.06
C ALA A 57 -13.18 2.21 -0.80
N THR A 58 -12.59 2.82 0.23
CA THR A 58 -12.77 4.25 0.53
C THR A 58 -12.08 5.16 -0.49
N ILE A 59 -10.98 4.69 -1.10
CA ILE A 59 -10.20 5.45 -2.09
C ILE A 59 -10.45 4.98 -3.53
N GLU A 60 -10.97 3.78 -3.74
CA GLU A 60 -11.30 3.23 -5.07
C GLU A 60 -12.08 4.19 -6.00
N PRO A 61 -13.12 4.93 -5.55
CA PRO A 61 -13.88 5.82 -6.44
C PRO A 61 -13.18 7.15 -6.75
N LEU A 62 -12.02 7.43 -6.16
CA LEU A 62 -11.31 8.70 -6.32
C LEU A 62 -10.41 8.69 -7.57
N ASP A 63 -10.14 9.86 -8.14
CA ASP A 63 -9.08 10.02 -9.15
C ASP A 63 -7.73 9.98 -8.45
N ARG A 64 -7.03 8.85 -8.60
CA ARG A 64 -5.84 8.50 -7.82
C ARG A 64 -4.70 8.06 -8.72
N HIS A 65 -3.48 8.43 -8.33
CA HIS A 65 -2.26 8.04 -9.02
C HIS A 65 -1.17 7.71 -8.01
N GLY A 66 -0.77 6.44 -7.98
CA GLY A 66 0.34 5.91 -7.20
C GLY A 66 1.60 5.81 -8.05
N GLU A 67 2.71 6.39 -7.59
CA GLU A 67 4.00 6.33 -8.26
C GLU A 67 5.10 5.86 -7.31
N LEU A 68 5.65 4.67 -7.55
CA LEU A 68 6.78 4.14 -6.79
C LEU A 68 8.05 4.95 -7.09
N LYS A 69 8.65 5.55 -6.06
CA LYS A 69 9.87 6.37 -6.19
C LYS A 69 11.13 5.60 -5.83
N LEU A 70 11.06 4.78 -4.78
CA LEU A 70 12.20 4.03 -4.27
C LEU A 70 11.73 2.75 -3.59
N VAL A 71 12.44 1.65 -3.79
CA VAL A 71 12.23 0.40 -3.04
C VAL A 71 13.56 -0.22 -2.61
N ARG A 72 13.56 -0.79 -1.40
CA ARG A 72 14.60 -1.68 -0.87
C ARG A 72 13.91 -2.93 -0.36
N ALA A 73 14.34 -4.09 -0.85
CA ALA A 73 13.81 -5.39 -0.44
C ALA A 73 14.95 -6.31 -0.03
N THR A 74 14.76 -7.00 1.10
CA THR A 74 15.68 -7.99 1.68
C THR A 74 14.86 -9.16 2.21
N ASN A 75 15.18 -10.37 1.77
CA ASN A 75 14.40 -11.57 2.11
C ASN A 75 12.90 -11.37 1.77
N ASN A 76 12.04 -11.51 2.78
CA ASN A 76 10.58 -11.38 2.71
C ASN A 76 10.08 -10.04 3.26
N GLU A 77 10.90 -8.98 3.22
CA GLU A 77 10.50 -7.65 3.66
C GLU A 77 10.92 -6.58 2.64
N ALA A 78 10.11 -5.52 2.53
CA ALA A 78 10.42 -4.34 1.75
C ALA A 78 10.11 -3.05 2.50
N ALA A 79 10.97 -2.06 2.32
CA ALA A 79 10.71 -0.67 2.65
C ALA A 79 10.72 0.15 1.36
N PHE A 80 9.70 0.98 1.14
CA PHE A 80 9.57 1.74 -0.09
C PHE A 80 8.91 3.09 0.12
N HIS A 81 9.26 4.02 -0.75
CA HIS A 81 8.68 5.35 -0.83
C HIS A 81 7.93 5.49 -2.14
N PHE A 82 6.70 5.99 -2.07
CA PHE A 82 5.86 6.28 -3.21
C PHE A 82 5.11 7.59 -2.97
N GLU A 83 4.54 8.15 -4.04
CA GLU A 83 3.59 9.26 -3.94
C GLU A 83 2.21 8.76 -4.34
N LEU A 84 1.20 9.06 -3.51
CA LEU A 84 -0.20 8.89 -3.84
C LEU A 84 -0.81 10.28 -4.06
N THR A 85 -1.08 10.59 -5.32
CA THR A 85 -1.84 11.78 -5.70
C THR A 85 -3.31 11.45 -5.72
N ILE A 86 -4.14 12.28 -5.09
CA ILE A 86 -5.60 12.22 -5.16
C ILE A 86 -6.11 13.57 -5.69
N LYS A 87 -6.90 13.54 -6.75
CA LYS A 87 -7.47 14.73 -7.40
C LYS A 87 -8.95 14.88 -7.12
N HIS A 88 -9.39 16.13 -6.99
CA HIS A 88 -10.79 16.52 -6.87
C HIS A 88 -11.06 17.74 -7.77
N GLU A 89 -12.33 18.12 -7.98
CA GLU A 89 -12.70 19.16 -8.95
C GLU A 89 -11.99 20.51 -8.74
N ASN A 90 -11.67 20.87 -7.49
CA ASN A 90 -11.11 22.17 -7.12
C ASN A 90 -9.70 22.10 -6.51
N GLY A 91 -8.95 21.02 -6.76
CA GLY A 91 -7.58 20.87 -6.26
C GLY A 91 -7.16 19.41 -6.14
N GLY A 92 -6.22 19.13 -5.25
CA GLY A 92 -5.83 17.77 -4.93
C GLY A 92 -4.88 17.71 -3.76
N MET A 93 -4.42 16.51 -3.46
CA MET A 93 -3.39 16.30 -2.46
C MET A 93 -2.41 15.23 -2.91
N VAL A 94 -1.19 15.31 -2.41
CA VAL A 94 -0.16 14.30 -2.53
C VAL A 94 0.23 13.86 -1.13
N ILE A 95 0.17 12.55 -0.92
CA ILE A 95 0.67 11.89 0.29
C ILE A 95 1.91 11.10 -0.15
N ALA A 96 3.02 11.23 0.59
CA ALA A 96 4.31 10.66 0.18
C ALA A 96 4.89 9.74 1.27
N PRO A 97 4.23 8.61 1.58
CA PRO A 97 4.60 7.78 2.72
C PRO A 97 5.89 6.99 2.47
N ILE A 98 6.46 6.47 3.56
CA ILE A 98 7.38 5.34 3.51
C ILE A 98 6.64 4.13 4.08
N ASP A 99 6.40 3.11 3.26
CA ASP A 99 5.74 1.88 3.69
C ASP A 99 6.77 0.80 3.99
N VAL A 100 6.49 0.01 5.02
CA VAL A 100 7.21 -1.23 5.33
C VAL A 100 6.24 -2.39 5.23
N MET A 101 6.54 -3.35 4.35
CA MET A 101 5.75 -4.55 4.14
C MET A 101 6.57 -5.81 4.47
N THR A 102 5.89 -6.78 5.08
CA THR A 102 6.39 -8.16 5.21
C THR A 102 5.57 -9.09 4.34
N PHE A 103 6.17 -10.19 3.90
CA PHE A 103 5.56 -11.15 2.97
C PHE A 103 5.60 -12.56 3.56
N ASP A 104 4.54 -13.34 3.33
CA ASP A 104 4.48 -14.75 3.68
C ASP A 104 5.20 -15.64 2.64
N ASP A 105 5.26 -16.95 2.90
CA ASP A 105 5.91 -17.92 2.01
C ASP A 105 5.18 -18.08 0.65
N ASN A 106 3.95 -17.58 0.52
CA ASN A 106 3.19 -17.57 -0.73
C ASN A 106 3.37 -16.27 -1.51
N GLY A 107 4.22 -15.34 -1.02
CA GLY A 107 4.43 -14.02 -1.62
C GLY A 107 3.28 -13.04 -1.41
N LYS A 108 2.38 -13.30 -0.44
CA LYS A 108 1.31 -12.37 -0.06
C LYS A 108 1.80 -11.43 1.04
N ILE A 109 1.32 -10.19 1.03
CA ILE A 109 1.62 -9.21 2.07
C ILE A 109 1.01 -9.69 3.39
N SER A 110 1.85 -9.96 4.39
CA SER A 110 1.42 -10.40 5.73
C SER A 110 1.25 -9.23 6.69
N SER A 111 2.03 -8.15 6.53
CA SER A 111 1.81 -6.89 7.24
C SER A 111 2.22 -5.70 6.39
N MET A 112 1.55 -4.57 6.57
CA MET A 112 1.92 -3.27 6.03
C MET A 112 1.82 -2.21 7.13
N ARG A 113 2.83 -1.36 7.23
CA ARG A 113 2.84 -0.17 8.09
C ARG A 113 3.25 1.05 7.27
N ALA A 114 2.43 2.09 7.28
CA ALA A 114 2.65 3.31 6.52
C ALA A 114 3.17 4.43 7.43
N PHE A 115 4.37 4.93 7.16
CA PHE A 115 5.00 6.00 7.92
C PHE A 115 4.72 7.33 7.23
N TRP A 116 3.70 8.04 7.72
CA TRP A 116 3.35 9.40 7.34
C TRP A 116 2.43 10.03 8.39
N THR A 117 2.27 11.35 8.34
CA THR A 117 1.37 12.14 9.17
C THR A 117 0.68 13.21 8.34
N GLN A 118 -0.27 13.95 8.93
CA GLN A 118 -0.91 15.08 8.25
C GLN A 118 0.08 16.15 7.76
N ASP A 119 1.23 16.30 8.43
CA ASP A 119 2.27 17.26 8.05
C ASP A 119 3.00 16.85 6.75
N ASP A 120 2.87 15.58 6.34
CA ASP A 120 3.45 15.03 5.12
C ASP A 120 2.49 15.13 3.92
N ILE A 121 1.28 15.67 4.11
CA ILE A 121 0.31 15.90 3.04
C ILE A 121 0.56 17.27 2.39
N LYS A 122 0.72 17.26 1.07
CA LYS A 122 0.85 18.48 0.28
C LYS A 122 -0.40 18.74 -0.56
N GLN A 123 -0.98 19.92 -0.45
CA GLN A 123 -2.10 20.35 -1.30
C GLN A 123 -1.61 20.75 -2.70
N LEU A 124 -2.42 20.49 -3.73
CA LEU A 124 -2.20 20.83 -5.14
C LEU A 124 -3.08 22.00 -5.59
#